data_AF-A0A942QMT6-F1
#
_entry.id   AF-A0A942QMT6-F1
#
_cell.length_a   1.000
_cell.length_b   1.000
_cell.length_c   1.000
_cell.angle_alpha   90.00
_cell.angle_beta   90.00
_cell.angle_gamma   90.00
#
_symmetry.space_group_name_H-M   'P 1'
#
loop_
_entity.id
_entity.type
_entity.pdbx_description
1 polymer ?
#
loop_
_entity_poly.entity_id
_entity_poly.type
_entity_poly.pdbx_seq_one_letter_code
_entity_poly.pdbx_strand_id
1 'polypeptide(L)'
;MATSAQHTSQRAKDGNQAMAKAMEEMDRINASTNEVAGTVRELGRRSQAIGQIVDVISSIADQTNLLALNAAIEAARAGDQGRGFAVVAEEVRKLAEQSSQAAKEIASLIHQIQGETGKAVQSMENNSRLVEKSGKVIGEGAKAFQQIEQDVASVAGQVQEVSRSTEELAKGSEEMVTAVKIISDVTQQIAAISQEMASSTEEQSAS
;
A
#
# COMPACT_ATOMS: atom_id res chain seq x y z
N MET A 1 -10.14 -23.96 24.90
CA MET A 1 -10.07 -23.95 23.43
C MET A 1 -11.02 -22.93 22.80
N ALA A 2 -12.29 -22.85 23.22
CA ALA A 2 -13.23 -21.82 22.75
C ALA A 2 -12.68 -20.38 22.87
N THR A 3 -12.10 -20.02 24.02
CA THR A 3 -11.50 -18.69 24.25
C THR A 3 -10.33 -18.39 23.30
N SER A 4 -9.48 -19.38 23.01
CA SER A 4 -8.36 -19.21 22.07
C SER A 4 -8.85 -19.03 20.64
N ALA A 5 -9.86 -19.79 20.20
CA ALA A 5 -10.47 -19.60 18.88
C ALA A 5 -11.09 -18.20 18.75
N GLN A 6 -11.79 -17.73 19.79
CA GLN A 6 -12.38 -16.40 19.84
C GLN A 6 -11.32 -15.29 19.77
N HIS A 7 -10.21 -15.44 20.49
CA HIS A 7 -9.07 -14.52 20.38
C HIS A 7 -8.42 -14.53 18.99
N THR A 8 -8.20 -15.69 18.38
CA THR A 8 -7.61 -15.79 17.04
C THR A 8 -8.53 -15.19 15.98
N SER A 9 -9.84 -15.44 16.06
CA SER A 9 -10.85 -14.82 15.19
C SER A 9 -10.84 -13.29 15.33
N GLN A 10 -10.80 -12.77 16.55
CA GLN A 10 -10.70 -11.32 16.78
C GLN A 10 -9.42 -10.74 16.18
N ARG A 11 -8.27 -11.40 16.35
CA ARG A 11 -7.00 -10.96 15.76
C ARG A 11 -7.01 -10.99 14.23
N ALA A 12 -7.67 -11.98 13.63
CA ALA A 12 -7.84 -12.05 12.18
C ALA A 12 -8.71 -10.89 11.68
N LYS A 13 -9.80 -10.58 12.39
CA LYS A 13 -10.66 -9.43 12.10
C LYS A 13 -9.92 -8.10 12.23
N ASP A 14 -9.14 -7.92 13.29
CA ASP A 14 -8.31 -6.73 13.49
C ASP A 14 -7.26 -6.60 12.36
N GLY A 15 -6.66 -7.72 11.95
CA GLY A 15 -5.75 -7.79 10.80
C GLY A 15 -6.42 -7.36 9.50
N ASN A 16 -7.63 -7.86 9.22
CA ASN A 16 -8.43 -7.45 8.07
C ASN A 16 -8.76 -5.95 8.08
N GLN A 17 -9.13 -5.40 9.25
CA GLN A 17 -9.38 -3.97 9.40
C GLN A 17 -8.10 -3.14 9.16
N ALA A 18 -6.95 -3.62 9.62
CA ALA A 18 -5.67 -2.97 9.35
C ALA A 18 -5.32 -2.99 7.86
N MET A 19 -5.59 -4.10 7.15
CA MET A 19 -5.40 -4.18 5.70
C MET A 19 -6.34 -3.23 4.95
N ALA A 20 -7.62 -3.15 5.35
CA ALA A 20 -8.58 -2.22 4.75
C ALA A 20 -8.14 -0.76 4.90
N LYS A 21 -7.67 -0.37 6.10
CA LYS A 21 -7.08 0.96 6.33
C LYS A 21 -5.83 1.18 5.48
N ALA A 22 -4.96 0.18 5.35
CA ALA A 22 -3.77 0.28 4.51
C ALA A 22 -4.14 0.48 3.02
N MET A 23 -5.21 -0.15 2.54
CA MET A 23 -5.72 0.11 1.18
C MET A 23 -6.21 1.55 1.02
N GLU A 24 -6.99 2.06 1.97
CA GLU A 24 -7.46 3.45 1.94
C GLU A 24 -6.30 4.45 1.91
N GLU A 25 -5.26 4.22 2.72
CA GLU A 25 -4.06 5.06 2.71
C GLU A 25 -3.30 4.96 1.37
N MET A 26 -3.24 3.79 0.72
CA MET A 26 -2.66 3.67 -0.62
C MET A 26 -3.45 4.45 -1.67
N ASP A 27 -4.78 4.45 -1.60
CA ASP A 27 -5.61 5.25 -2.49
C ASP A 27 -5.37 6.76 -2.29
N ARG A 28 -5.22 7.21 -1.04
CA ARG A 28 -4.85 8.59 -0.71
C ARG A 28 -3.47 8.97 -1.24
N ILE A 29 -2.48 8.08 -1.10
CA ILE A 29 -1.13 8.29 -1.64
C ILE A 29 -1.15 8.38 -3.17
N ASN A 30 -1.94 7.53 -3.83
CA ASN A 30 -2.07 7.56 -5.29
C ASN A 30 -2.72 8.88 -5.76
N ALA A 31 -3.79 9.31 -5.10
CA ALA A 31 -4.45 10.59 -5.39
C ALA A 31 -3.49 11.78 -5.23
N SER A 32 -2.77 11.83 -4.11
CA SER A 32 -1.77 12.88 -3.85
C SER A 32 -0.63 12.85 -4.87
N THR A 33 -0.13 11.66 -5.24
CA THR A 33 0.91 11.52 -6.27
C THR A 33 0.43 12.07 -7.62
N ASN A 34 -0.82 11.80 -8.00
CA ASN A 34 -1.40 12.30 -9.24
C ASN A 34 -1.59 13.83 -9.24
N GLU A 35 -1.98 14.41 -8.09
CA GLU A 35 -2.09 15.86 -7.92
C GLU A 35 -0.72 16.56 -8.09
N VAL A 36 0.32 16.01 -7.44
CA VAL A 36 1.68 16.53 -7.57
C VAL A 36 2.18 16.37 -9.02
N ALA A 37 1.89 15.25 -9.68
CA ALA A 37 2.22 15.06 -11.09
C ALA A 37 1.55 16.09 -11.99
N GLY A 38 0.29 16.44 -11.71
CA GLY A 38 -0.41 17.53 -12.40
C GLY A 38 0.29 18.87 -12.23
N THR A 39 0.68 19.21 -11.00
CA THR A 39 1.37 20.46 -10.67
C THR A 39 2.74 20.55 -11.35
N VAL A 40 3.52 19.46 -11.35
CA VAL A 40 4.84 19.43 -12.02
C VAL A 40 4.71 19.52 -13.53
N ARG A 41 3.69 18.89 -14.14
CA ARG A 41 3.41 19.05 -15.58
C ARG A 41 3.07 20.50 -15.94
N GLU A 42 2.30 21.17 -15.09
CA GLU A 42 1.99 22.59 -15.27
C GLU A 42 3.25 23.46 -15.14
N LEU A 43 4.13 23.17 -14.17
CA LEU A 43 5.43 23.82 -14.06
C LEU A 43 6.26 23.63 -15.35
N GLY A 44 6.32 22.41 -15.90
CA GLY A 44 7.00 22.14 -17.18
C GLY A 44 6.45 22.98 -18.34
N ARG A 45 5.12 23.12 -18.45
CA ARG A 45 4.48 23.99 -19.45
C ARG A 45 4.84 25.47 -19.26
N ARG A 46 4.82 25.96 -18.01
CA ARG A 46 5.20 27.34 -17.70
C ARG A 46 6.67 27.61 -18.01
N SER A 47 7.56 26.67 -17.69
CA SER A 47 8.98 26.76 -18.06
C SER A 47 9.17 26.80 -19.56
N GLN A 48 8.40 26.04 -20.34
CA GLN A 48 8.41 26.12 -21.81
C GLN A 48 7.99 27.50 -22.31
N ALA A 49 6.92 28.09 -21.76
CA ALA A 49 6.48 29.43 -22.12
C ALA A 49 7.54 30.49 -21.76
N ILE A 50 8.20 30.36 -20.61
CA ILE A 50 9.32 31.26 -20.24
C ILE A 50 10.48 31.10 -21.22
N GLY A 51 10.81 29.89 -21.65
CA GLY A 51 11.83 29.66 -22.67
C GLY A 51 11.56 30.44 -23.97
N GLN A 52 10.32 30.43 -24.45
CA GLN A 52 9.92 31.21 -25.63
C GLN A 52 10.09 32.73 -25.43
N ILE A 53 9.78 33.23 -24.24
CA ILE A 53 9.98 34.65 -23.91
C ILE A 53 11.48 35.00 -23.90
N VAL A 54 12.31 34.12 -23.35
CA VAL A 54 13.76 34.30 -23.30
C VAL A 54 14.38 34.31 -24.71
N ASP A 55 13.89 33.45 -25.62
CA ASP A 55 14.31 33.44 -27.02
C ASP A 55 13.99 34.77 -27.73
N VAL A 56 12.81 35.35 -27.45
CA VAL A 56 12.42 36.68 -27.95
C VAL A 56 13.33 37.77 -27.38
N ILE A 57 13.63 37.73 -26.08
CA ILE A 57 14.54 38.70 -25.44
C ILE A 57 15.95 38.61 -26.06
N SER A 58 16.46 37.39 -26.28
CA SER A 58 17.75 37.19 -26.96
C SER A 58 17.74 37.79 -28.36
N SER A 59 16.66 37.57 -29.12
CA SER A 59 16.50 38.13 -30.47
C SER A 59 16.45 39.66 -30.47
N ILE A 60 15.75 40.27 -29.50
CA ILE A 60 15.68 41.73 -29.32
C ILE A 60 17.06 42.29 -28.95
N ALA A 61 17.79 41.63 -28.06
CA ALA A 61 19.12 42.03 -27.66
C ALA A 61 20.10 41.99 -28.86
N ASP A 62 20.06 40.92 -29.65
CA ASP A 62 20.90 40.78 -30.84
C ASP A 62 20.55 41.84 -31.91
N GLN A 63 19.25 42.14 -32.11
CA GLN A 63 18.82 43.21 -33.01
C GLN A 63 19.23 44.60 -32.51
N THR A 64 19.13 44.84 -31.20
CA THR A 64 19.55 46.10 -30.57
C THR A 64 21.06 46.29 -30.70
N ASN A 65 21.84 45.22 -30.54
CA ASN A 65 23.28 45.23 -30.74
C ASN A 65 23.64 45.61 -32.18
N LEU A 66 22.93 45.05 -33.17
CA LEU A 66 23.14 45.37 -34.59
C LEU A 66 22.76 46.81 -34.92
N LEU A 67 21.65 47.32 -34.36
CA LEU A 67 21.24 48.72 -34.51
C LEU A 67 22.26 49.68 -33.89
N ALA A 68 22.77 49.36 -32.70
CA ALA A 68 23.79 50.14 -32.01
C ALA A 68 25.10 50.17 -32.79
N LEU A 69 25.51 49.05 -33.38
CA LEU A 69 26.67 48.98 -34.26
C LEU A 69 26.51 49.89 -35.49
N ASN A 70 25.36 49.83 -36.17
CA ASN A 70 25.09 50.70 -37.31
C ASN A 70 25.10 52.18 -36.92
N ALA A 71 24.54 52.53 -35.74
CA ALA A 71 24.58 53.89 -35.22
C ALA A 71 26.01 54.35 -34.90
N ALA A 72 26.85 53.48 -34.35
CA ALA A 72 28.26 53.78 -34.09
C ALA A 72 29.05 54.03 -35.39
N ILE A 73 28.77 53.25 -36.44
CA ILE A 73 29.36 53.44 -37.78
C ILE A 73 28.94 54.80 -38.38
N GLU A 74 27.65 55.13 -38.33
CA GLU A 74 27.16 56.40 -38.90
C GLU A 74 27.66 57.61 -38.08
N ALA A 75 27.77 57.47 -36.76
CA ALA A 75 28.36 58.49 -35.88
C ALA A 75 29.85 58.73 -36.21
N ALA A 76 30.62 57.67 -36.49
CA ALA A 76 32.00 57.80 -36.95
C ALA A 76 32.09 58.51 -38.31
N ARG A 77 31.12 58.26 -39.21
CA ARG A 77 31.03 58.88 -40.53
C ARG A 77 30.71 60.38 -40.48
N ALA A 78 29.95 60.82 -39.48
CA ALA A 78 29.63 62.22 -39.23
C ALA A 78 30.79 63.04 -38.62
N GLY A 79 31.92 62.39 -38.30
CA GLY A 79 33.12 63.06 -37.77
C GLY A 79 32.87 63.72 -36.41
N ASP A 80 33.33 64.97 -36.24
CA ASP A 80 33.23 65.68 -34.95
C ASP A 80 31.78 65.93 -34.49
N GLN A 81 30.83 66.05 -35.43
CA GLN A 81 29.41 66.23 -35.11
C GLN A 81 28.76 64.95 -34.54
N GLY A 82 29.38 63.78 -34.77
CA GLY A 82 28.88 62.48 -34.33
C GLY A 82 29.44 61.98 -32.99
N ARG A 83 30.41 62.67 -32.37
CA ARG A 83 31.11 62.15 -31.16
C ARG A 83 30.17 61.85 -30.00
N GLY A 84 29.16 62.69 -29.75
CA GLY A 84 28.16 62.43 -28.70
C GLY A 84 27.29 61.21 -28.99
N PHE A 85 26.88 61.04 -30.26
CA PHE A 85 26.11 59.86 -30.70
C PHE A 85 26.92 58.57 -30.67
N ALA A 86 28.23 58.63 -30.96
CA ALA A 86 29.11 57.47 -30.89
C ALA A 86 29.22 56.89 -29.46
N VAL A 87 29.28 57.75 -28.44
CA VAL A 87 29.31 57.31 -27.03
C VAL A 87 28.00 56.63 -26.65
N VAL A 88 26.86 57.19 -27.04
CA VAL A 88 25.55 56.60 -26.76
C VAL A 88 25.40 55.25 -27.48
N ALA A 89 25.81 55.17 -28.75
CA ALA A 89 25.75 53.93 -29.52
C ALA A 89 26.59 52.81 -28.88
N GLU A 90 27.79 53.11 -28.39
CA GLU A 90 28.63 52.11 -27.72
C GLU A 90 28.03 51.65 -26.39
N GLU A 91 27.42 52.54 -25.60
CA GLU A 91 26.76 52.15 -24.35
C GLU A 91 25.52 51.27 -24.61
N VAL A 92 24.73 51.60 -25.64
CA VAL A 92 23.59 50.75 -26.06
C VAL A 92 24.08 49.38 -26.55
N ARG A 93 25.18 49.33 -27.30
CA ARG A 93 25.82 48.09 -27.77
C ARG A 93 26.19 47.19 -26.58
N LYS A 94 26.85 47.78 -25.58
CA LYS A 94 27.26 47.08 -24.36
C LYS A 94 26.05 46.56 -23.54
N LEU A 95 25.00 47.36 -23.39
CA LEU A 95 23.77 46.93 -22.72
C LEU A 95 23.07 45.79 -23.47
N ALA A 96 23.09 45.82 -24.81
CA ALA A 96 22.55 44.77 -25.64
C ALA A 96 23.33 43.45 -25.50
N GLU A 97 24.67 43.50 -25.51
CA GLU A 97 25.52 42.33 -25.26
C GLU A 97 25.27 41.74 -23.85
N GLN A 98 25.19 42.58 -22.82
CA GLN A 98 24.86 42.15 -21.46
C GLN A 98 23.47 41.50 -21.37
N SER A 99 22.48 42.06 -22.08
CA SER A 99 21.12 41.51 -22.13
C SER A 99 21.07 40.16 -22.83
N SER A 100 21.81 40.00 -23.94
CA SER A 100 21.93 38.72 -24.67
C SER A 100 22.60 37.65 -23.80
N GLN A 101 23.65 38.02 -23.06
CA GLN A 101 24.32 37.10 -22.13
C GLN A 101 23.40 36.67 -20.97
N ALA A 102 22.68 37.60 -20.35
CA ALA A 102 21.72 37.29 -19.30
C ALA A 102 20.58 36.38 -19.83
N ALA A 103 20.08 36.63 -21.04
CA ALA A 103 19.08 35.79 -21.68
C ALA A 103 19.58 34.34 -21.85
N LYS A 104 20.83 34.14 -22.29
CA LYS A 104 21.44 32.80 -22.41
C LYS A 104 21.55 32.07 -21.07
N GLU A 105 21.91 32.78 -20.00
CA GLU A 105 21.98 32.21 -18.65
C GLU A 105 20.59 31.78 -18.16
N ILE A 106 19.57 32.61 -18.38
CA ILE A 106 18.18 32.26 -18.06
C ILE A 106 17.72 31.06 -18.89
N ALA A 107 18.04 30.99 -20.19
CA ALA A 107 17.69 29.86 -21.04
C ALA A 107 18.29 28.54 -20.52
N SER A 108 19.55 28.56 -20.07
CA SER A 108 20.21 27.42 -19.44
C SER A 108 19.47 26.95 -18.18
N LEU A 109 19.09 27.88 -17.29
CA LEU A 109 18.31 27.58 -16.09
C LEU A 109 16.94 26.98 -16.43
N ILE A 110 16.26 27.52 -17.44
CA ILE A 110 14.97 26.99 -17.90
C ILE A 110 15.10 25.57 -18.44
N HIS A 111 16.16 25.27 -19.21
CA HIS A 111 16.43 23.91 -19.66
C HIS A 111 16.72 22.94 -18.52
N GLN A 112 17.44 23.38 -17.48
CA GLN A 112 17.66 22.58 -16.28
C GLN A 112 16.33 22.27 -15.58
N ILE A 113 15.48 23.28 -15.37
CA ILE A 113 14.14 23.12 -14.76
C ILE A 113 13.26 22.16 -15.59
N GLN A 114 13.28 22.27 -16.92
CA GLN A 114 12.56 21.33 -17.81
C GLN A 114 13.07 19.89 -17.65
N GLY A 115 14.39 19.70 -17.55
CA GLY A 115 14.97 18.38 -17.30
C GLY A 115 14.58 17.80 -15.93
N GLU A 116 14.62 18.62 -14.88
CA GLU A 116 14.26 18.21 -13.53
C GLU A 116 12.76 17.91 -13.39
N THR A 117 11.90 18.73 -13.99
CA THR A 117 10.45 18.48 -14.03
C THR A 117 10.13 17.18 -14.77
N GLY A 118 10.81 16.90 -15.89
CA GLY A 118 10.68 15.63 -16.61
C GLY A 118 11.04 14.41 -15.75
N LYS A 119 12.17 14.48 -15.02
CA LYS A 119 12.58 13.43 -14.06
C LYS A 119 11.59 13.25 -12.92
N ALA A 120 11.03 14.35 -12.42
CA ALA A 120 10.02 14.32 -11.36
C ALA A 120 8.73 13.63 -11.82
N VAL A 121 8.24 13.93 -13.04
CA VAL A 121 7.08 13.24 -13.62
C VAL A 121 7.34 11.75 -13.76
N GLN A 122 8.49 11.35 -14.30
CA GLN A 122 8.85 9.93 -14.44
C GLN A 122 8.91 9.21 -13.07
N SER A 123 9.43 9.90 -12.05
CA SER A 123 9.48 9.37 -10.68
C SER A 123 8.08 9.18 -10.09
N MET A 124 7.15 10.10 -10.37
CA MET A 124 5.75 9.98 -9.94
C MET A 124 5.02 8.84 -10.64
N GLU A 125 5.26 8.62 -11.94
CA GLU A 125 4.72 7.46 -12.66
C GLU A 125 5.25 6.13 -12.10
N ASN A 126 6.54 6.07 -11.76
CA ASN A 126 7.12 4.93 -11.05
C ASN A 126 6.45 4.72 -9.69
N ASN A 127 6.22 5.81 -8.94
CA ASN A 127 5.57 5.73 -7.63
C ASN A 127 4.13 5.21 -7.74
N SER A 128 3.36 5.68 -8.72
CA SER A 128 1.99 5.20 -8.96
C SER A 128 1.96 3.69 -9.24
N ARG A 129 2.92 3.16 -10.02
CA ARG A 129 3.08 1.70 -10.22
C ARG A 129 3.42 0.95 -8.93
N LEU A 130 4.27 1.53 -8.08
CA LEU A 130 4.62 0.92 -6.79
C LEU A 130 3.42 0.89 -5.84
N VAL A 131 2.60 1.94 -5.82
CA VAL A 131 1.37 2.00 -5.04
C VAL A 131 0.36 0.95 -5.52
N GLU A 132 0.16 0.80 -6.84
CA GLU A 132 -0.71 -0.25 -7.40
C GLU A 132 -0.23 -1.66 -7.00
N LYS A 133 1.07 -1.92 -7.10
CA LYS A 133 1.66 -3.19 -6.66
C LYS A 133 1.47 -3.42 -5.17
N SER A 134 1.64 -2.38 -4.35
CA SER A 134 1.43 -2.45 -2.90
C SER A 134 -0.03 -2.74 -2.55
N GLY A 135 -0.97 -2.13 -3.29
CA GLY A 135 -2.40 -2.42 -3.16
C GLY A 135 -2.73 -3.90 -3.41
N LYS A 136 -2.09 -4.54 -4.41
CA LYS A 136 -2.25 -5.99 -4.65
C LYS A 136 -1.77 -6.83 -3.47
N VAL A 137 -0.60 -6.52 -2.91
CA VAL A 137 -0.03 -7.23 -1.74
C VAL A 137 -0.92 -7.06 -0.51
N ILE A 138 -1.44 -5.85 -0.26
CA ILE A 138 -2.38 -5.61 0.84
C ILE A 138 -3.68 -6.41 0.63
N GLY A 139 -4.19 -6.46 -0.60
CA GLY A 139 -5.36 -7.26 -0.94
C GLY A 139 -5.15 -8.77 -0.73
N GLU A 140 -3.96 -9.29 -1.03
CA GLU A 140 -3.58 -10.67 -0.70
C GLU A 140 -3.54 -10.90 0.82
N GLY A 141 -3.01 -9.94 1.59
CA GLY A 141 -3.01 -9.97 3.04
C GLY A 141 -4.43 -9.99 3.64
N ALA A 142 -5.35 -9.18 3.11
CA ALA A 142 -6.75 -9.19 3.51
C ALA A 142 -7.40 -10.56 3.26
N LYS A 143 -7.18 -11.15 2.07
CA LYS A 143 -7.68 -12.51 1.77
C LYS A 143 -7.12 -13.55 2.74
N ALA A 144 -5.85 -13.46 3.11
CA ALA A 144 -5.25 -14.37 4.07
C ALA A 144 -5.91 -14.26 5.47
N PHE A 145 -6.18 -13.05 5.96
CA PHE A 145 -6.91 -12.87 7.21
C PHE A 145 -8.35 -13.37 7.14
N GLN A 146 -9.03 -13.20 6.00
CA GLN A 146 -10.37 -13.76 5.79
C GLN A 146 -10.35 -15.31 5.81
N GLN A 147 -9.33 -15.92 5.22
CA GLN A 147 -9.15 -17.38 5.26
C GLN A 147 -8.94 -17.86 6.71
N ILE A 148 -8.09 -17.17 7.49
CA ILE A 148 -7.86 -17.49 8.90
C ILE A 148 -9.17 -17.42 9.70
N GLU A 149 -10.01 -16.41 9.45
CA GLU A 149 -11.31 -16.30 10.12
C GLU A 149 -12.22 -17.51 9.83
N GLN A 150 -12.27 -17.96 8.58
CA GLN A 150 -13.03 -19.16 8.18
C GLN A 150 -12.48 -20.43 8.83
N ASP A 151 -11.16 -20.61 8.80
CA ASP A 151 -10.51 -21.79 9.39
C ASP A 151 -10.75 -21.86 10.90
N VAL A 152 -10.68 -20.71 11.60
CA VAL A 152 -10.97 -20.63 13.03
C VAL A 152 -12.44 -20.95 13.33
N ALA A 153 -13.37 -20.48 12.50
CA ALA A 153 -14.79 -20.82 12.65
C ALA A 153 -15.04 -22.33 12.46
N SER A 154 -14.39 -22.94 11.47
CA SER A 154 -14.46 -24.39 11.24
C SER A 154 -13.93 -25.19 12.44
N VAL A 155 -12.77 -24.81 12.97
CA VAL A 155 -12.18 -25.45 14.17
C VAL A 155 -13.10 -25.30 15.38
N ALA A 156 -13.71 -24.12 15.57
CA ALA A 156 -14.66 -23.91 16.66
C ALA A 156 -15.87 -24.86 16.57
N GLY A 157 -16.40 -25.07 15.36
CA GLY A 157 -17.48 -26.04 15.11
C GLY A 157 -17.07 -27.48 15.43
N GLN A 158 -15.89 -27.91 14.98
CA GLN A 158 -15.36 -29.25 15.27
C GLN A 158 -15.16 -29.48 16.77
N VAL A 159 -14.67 -28.48 17.51
CA VAL A 159 -14.53 -28.57 18.98
C VAL A 159 -15.88 -28.77 19.65
N GLN A 160 -16.92 -28.08 19.18
CA GLN A 160 -18.26 -28.21 19.74
C GLN A 160 -18.86 -29.60 19.46
N GLU A 161 -18.61 -30.17 18.28
CA GLU A 161 -18.98 -31.54 17.95
C GLU A 161 -18.26 -32.57 18.85
N VAL A 162 -16.95 -32.41 19.06
CA VAL A 162 -16.16 -33.27 19.96
C VAL A 162 -16.67 -33.18 21.40
N SER A 163 -17.01 -31.98 21.88
CA SER A 163 -17.60 -31.80 23.22
C SER A 163 -18.90 -32.58 23.36
N ARG A 164 -19.80 -32.49 22.37
CA ARG A 164 -21.06 -33.25 22.38
C ARG A 164 -20.81 -34.76 22.39
N SER A 165 -19.93 -35.26 21.51
CA SER A 165 -19.60 -36.69 21.47
C SER A 165 -18.97 -37.18 22.79
N THR A 166 -18.22 -36.32 23.48
CA THR A 166 -17.63 -36.64 24.79
C THR A 166 -18.70 -36.73 25.88
N GLU A 167 -19.70 -35.85 25.88
CA GLU A 167 -20.85 -35.93 26.78
C GLU A 167 -21.68 -37.20 26.54
N GLU A 168 -21.93 -37.55 25.28
CA GLU A 168 -22.63 -38.79 24.92
C GLU A 168 -21.85 -40.03 25.36
N LEU A 169 -20.52 -40.04 25.18
CA LEU A 169 -19.65 -41.13 25.62
C LEU A 169 -19.64 -41.26 27.15
N ALA A 170 -19.61 -40.15 27.89
CA ALA A 170 -19.67 -40.15 29.34
C ALA A 170 -20.97 -40.79 29.85
N LYS A 171 -22.11 -40.40 29.24
CA LYS A 171 -23.41 -41.01 29.55
C LYS A 171 -23.46 -42.50 29.24
N GLY A 172 -22.98 -42.91 28.06
CA GLY A 172 -22.91 -44.32 27.69
C GLY A 172 -22.01 -45.15 28.62
N SER A 173 -20.94 -44.54 29.16
CA SER A 173 -20.08 -45.17 30.17
C SER A 173 -20.81 -45.41 31.49
N GLU A 174 -21.60 -44.44 31.97
CA GLU A 174 -22.43 -44.61 33.18
C GLU A 174 -23.49 -45.71 33.02
N GLU A 175 -24.11 -45.79 31.84
CA GLU A 175 -25.05 -46.86 31.50
C GLU A 175 -24.35 -48.23 31.49
N MET A 176 -23.13 -48.32 30.96
CA MET A 176 -22.32 -49.53 30.97
C MET A 176 -21.96 -49.98 32.40
N VAL A 177 -21.53 -49.05 33.26
CA VAL A 177 -21.22 -49.34 34.66
C VAL A 177 -22.46 -49.89 35.37
N THR A 178 -23.63 -49.32 35.10
CA THR A 178 -24.91 -49.79 35.64
C THR A 178 -25.24 -51.21 35.15
N ALA A 179 -25.08 -51.48 33.85
CA ALA A 179 -25.31 -52.80 33.28
C ALA A 179 -24.37 -53.87 33.87
N VAL A 180 -23.08 -53.55 34.04
CA VAL A 180 -22.09 -54.43 34.67
C VAL A 180 -22.46 -54.73 36.12
N LYS A 181 -22.97 -53.75 36.87
CA LYS A 181 -23.43 -53.96 38.24
C LYS A 181 -24.63 -54.92 38.30
N ILE A 182 -25.61 -54.73 37.42
CA ILE A 182 -26.77 -55.64 37.31
C ILE A 182 -26.32 -57.07 36.98
N ILE A 183 -25.39 -57.23 36.03
CA ILE A 183 -24.83 -58.54 35.69
C ILE A 183 -24.13 -59.19 36.90
N SER A 184 -23.36 -58.41 37.66
CA SER A 184 -22.72 -58.88 38.89
C SER A 184 -23.74 -59.37 39.92
N ASP A 185 -24.79 -58.59 40.16
CA ASP A 185 -25.86 -58.92 41.13
C ASP A 185 -26.61 -60.21 40.71
N VAL A 186 -26.96 -60.34 39.43
CA VAL A 186 -27.59 -61.55 38.88
C VAL A 186 -26.67 -62.76 38.99
N THR A 187 -25.38 -62.59 38.72
CA THR A 187 -24.40 -63.68 38.82
C THR A 187 -24.26 -64.16 40.27
N GLN A 188 -24.29 -63.26 41.26
CA GLN A 188 -24.31 -63.62 42.68
C GLN A 188 -25.58 -64.39 43.07
N GLN A 189 -26.75 -63.98 42.58
CA GLN A 189 -28.00 -64.72 42.81
C GLN A 189 -27.95 -66.13 42.21
N ILE A 190 -27.45 -66.28 40.99
CA ILE A 190 -27.32 -67.59 40.32
C ILE A 190 -26.40 -68.52 41.13
N ALA A 191 -25.27 -68.00 41.62
CA ALA A 191 -24.36 -68.76 42.46
C ALA A 191 -25.03 -69.24 43.76
N ALA A 192 -25.80 -68.38 44.43
CA ALA A 192 -26.54 -68.73 45.63
C ALA A 192 -27.60 -69.81 45.37
N ILE A 193 -28.41 -69.66 44.31
CA ILE A 193 -29.43 -70.64 43.91
C ILE A 193 -28.79 -71.99 43.56
N SER A 194 -27.64 -71.97 42.86
CA SER A 194 -26.92 -73.18 42.50
C SER A 194 -26.39 -73.93 43.74
N GLN A 195 -25.91 -73.19 44.75
CA GLN A 195 -25.49 -73.75 46.04
C GLN A 195 -26.67 -74.40 46.79
N GLU A 196 -27.81 -73.71 46.82
CA GLU A 196 -29.03 -74.19 47.47
C GLU A 196 -29.56 -75.45 46.78
N MET A 197 -29.58 -75.45 45.45
CA MET A 197 -29.97 -76.60 44.64
C MET A 197 -29.04 -77.81 44.84
N ALA A 198 -27.72 -77.59 44.94
CA ALA A 198 -26.77 -78.64 45.27
C ALA A 198 -27.08 -79.25 46.64
N SER A 199 -27.31 -78.41 47.66
CA SER A 199 -27.70 -78.86 49.00
C SER A 199 -29.00 -79.68 48.99
N SER A 200 -30.03 -79.24 48.28
CA SER A 200 -31.29 -80.00 48.18
C SER A 200 -31.11 -81.34 47.45
N THR A 201 -30.23 -81.39 46.45
CA THR A 201 -29.93 -82.62 45.70
C THR A 201 -29.17 -83.63 46.57
N GLU A 202 -28.25 -83.14 47.42
CA GLU A 202 -27.56 -83.96 48.43
C GLU A 202 -28.55 -84.53 49.45
N GLU A 203 -29.47 -83.70 49.95
CA GLU A 203 -30.50 -84.11 50.91
C GLU A 203 -31.46 -85.17 50.34
N GLN A 204 -31.89 -84.99 49.07
CA GLN A 204 -32.68 -86.00 48.35
C GLN A 204 -31.90 -87.30 48.10
N SER A 205 -30.60 -87.23 47.83
CA SER A 205 -29.78 -88.44 47.63
C SER A 205 -29.49 -89.20 48.92
N ALA A 206 -29.60 -88.54 50.08
CA ALA A 206 -29.39 -89.12 51.39
C ALA A 206 -30.67 -89.67 52.05
N SER A 207 -31.84 -89.43 51.44
CA SER A 207 -33.17 -89.90 51.88
C SER A 207 -33.56 -91.22 51.23
#